data_AF-A0A944GG06-F1
#
_entry.id   AF-A0A944GG06-F1
#
_cell.length_a   1.000
_cell.length_b   1.000
_cell.length_c   1.000
_cell.angle_alpha   90.00
_cell.angle_beta   90.00
_cell.angle_gamma   90.00
#
_symmetry.space_group_name_H-M   'P 1'
#
loop_
_entity.id
_entity.type
_entity.pdbx_description
1 polymer ?
#
loop_
_entity_poly.entity_id
_entity_poly.type
_entity_poly.pdbx_seq_one_letter_code
_entity_poly.pdbx_strand_id
1 'polypeptide(L)'
;MEQEQTKRSLNHRFFAALIEFVLKHPKRIVILSVIFTILSVLAIALRFDIRSDMKDLMPPDSQVVKDMYAISDRMGSITTLKIYLKTPELKALSEADRESEAYRSCIE
;
A
#
# COMPACT_ATOMS: atom_id res chain seq x y z
N MET A 1 3.23 1.65 47.06
CA MET A 1 4.63 2.03 46.72
C MET A 1 5.59 0.84 46.70
N GLU A 2 5.30 -0.30 47.34
CA GLU A 2 6.21 -1.47 47.33
C GLU A 2 6.25 -2.25 46.00
N GLN A 3 5.14 -2.36 45.26
CA GLN A 3 5.11 -3.17 44.03
C GLN A 3 5.93 -2.60 42.86
N GLU A 4 6.21 -1.29 42.85
CA GLU A 4 6.96 -0.63 41.79
C GLU A 4 8.48 -0.86 41.94
N GLN A 5 8.95 -1.00 43.17
CA GLN A 5 10.36 -1.28 43.51
C GLN A 5 10.74 -2.72 43.17
N THR A 6 9.86 -3.70 43.41
CA THR A 6 10.09 -5.11 43.07
C THR A 6 10.13 -5.32 41.55
N LYS A 7 9.28 -4.60 40.80
CA LYS A 7 9.28 -4.63 39.33
C LYS A 7 10.58 -4.07 38.74
N ARG A 8 11.10 -2.98 39.31
CA ARG A 8 12.39 -2.38 38.89
C ARG A 8 13.57 -3.30 39.16
N SER A 9 13.65 -3.94 40.33
CA SER A 9 14.77 -4.83 40.66
C SER A 9 14.74 -6.13 39.84
N LEU A 10 13.54 -6.66 39.55
CA LEU A 10 13.36 -7.83 38.69
C LEU A 10 13.81 -7.54 37.25
N ASN A 11 13.38 -6.41 36.68
CA ASN A 11 13.78 -6.00 35.34
C ASN A 11 15.31 -5.87 35.23
N HIS A 12 15.96 -5.28 36.23
CA HIS A 12 17.41 -5.09 36.20
C HIS A 12 18.19 -6.42 36.23
N ARG A 13 17.71 -7.43 36.97
CA ARG A 13 18.32 -8.77 37.00
C ARG A 13 18.05 -9.54 35.71
N PHE A 14 16.86 -9.40 35.12
CA PHE A 14 16.53 -9.98 33.82
C PHE A 14 17.38 -9.39 32.69
N PHE A 15 17.54 -8.06 32.65
CA PHE A 15 18.37 -7.40 31.66
C PHE A 15 19.84 -7.78 31.80
N ALA A 16 20.37 -7.84 33.03
CA ALA A 16 21.73 -8.31 33.27
C ALA A 16 21.95 -9.75 32.77
N ALA A 17 21.00 -10.66 33.06
CA ALA A 17 21.05 -12.04 32.59
C ALA A 17 20.95 -12.15 31.05
N LEU A 18 20.13 -11.32 30.41
CA LEU A 18 20.04 -11.24 28.95
C LEU A 18 21.36 -10.77 28.33
N ILE A 19 21.97 -9.72 28.87
CA ILE A 19 23.25 -9.20 28.38
C ILE A 19 24.35 -10.26 28.54
N GLU A 20 24.40 -10.94 29.70
CA GLU A 20 25.35 -12.01 29.94
C GLU A 20 25.16 -13.18 28.95
N PHE A 21 23.90 -13.55 28.67
CA PHE A 21 23.56 -14.56 27.68
C PHE A 21 24.01 -14.16 26.26
N VAL A 22 23.85 -12.88 25.91
CA VAL A 22 24.28 -12.34 24.61
C VAL A 22 25.79 -12.39 24.46
N LEU A 23 26.52 -11.99 25.51
CA LEU A 23 27.99 -12.00 25.53
C LEU A 23 28.57 -13.42 25.54
N LYS A 24 27.86 -14.39 26.13
CA LYS A 24 28.30 -15.80 26.21
C LYS A 24 28.17 -16.53 24.88
N HIS A 25 27.23 -16.13 24.02
CA HIS A 25 26.96 -16.81 22.74
C HIS A 25 26.79 -15.83 21.54
N PRO A 26 27.78 -14.96 21.26
CA PRO A 26 27.64 -13.90 20.27
C PRO A 26 27.37 -14.44 18.86
N LYS A 27 28.07 -15.52 18.46
CA LYS A 27 27.89 -16.14 17.14
C LYS A 27 26.47 -16.68 16.93
N ARG A 28 25.85 -17.27 17.96
CA ARG A 28 24.49 -17.82 17.87
C ARG A 28 23.46 -16.71 17.74
N ILE A 29 23.65 -15.60 18.45
CA ILE A 29 22.73 -14.45 18.38
C ILE A 29 22.82 -13.76 17.03
N VAL A 30 24.01 -13.60 16.47
CA VAL A 30 24.17 -13.05 15.11
C VAL A 30 23.48 -13.95 14.08
N ILE A 31 23.65 -15.27 14.17
CA ILE A 31 22.96 -16.21 13.26
C ILE A 31 21.44 -16.10 13.43
N LEU A 32 20.94 -16.08 14.67
CA LEU A 32 19.51 -15.94 14.95
C LEU A 32 18.94 -14.61 14.43
N SER A 33 19.66 -13.49 14.59
CA SER A 33 19.20 -12.20 14.08
C SER A 33 19.15 -12.17 12.55
N VAL A 34 20.14 -12.77 11.89
CA VAL A 34 20.16 -12.92 10.43
C VAL A 34 18.99 -13.78 9.97
N ILE A 35 18.73 -14.92 10.61
CA ILE A 35 17.58 -15.78 10.30
C ILE A 35 16.27 -15.01 10.49
N PHE A 36 16.11 -14.30 11.61
CA PHE A 36 14.91 -13.49 11.87
C PHE A 36 14.72 -12.39 10.83
N THR A 37 15.81 -11.75 10.41
CA THR A 37 15.78 -10.71 9.37
C THR A 37 15.34 -11.31 8.04
N ILE A 38 15.92 -12.45 7.63
CA ILE A 38 15.54 -13.16 6.41
C ILE A 38 14.07 -13.57 6.45
N LEU A 39 13.60 -14.16 7.56
CA LEU A 39 12.20 -14.54 7.74
C LEU A 39 11.25 -13.35 7.67
N SER A 40 11.64 -12.20 8.25
CA SER A 40 10.85 -10.98 8.21
C SER A 40 10.75 -10.43 6.78
N VAL A 41 11.88 -10.37 6.06
CA VAL A 41 11.90 -9.95 4.66
C VAL A 41 11.06 -10.90 3.81
N LEU A 42 11.17 -12.21 4.01
CA LEU A 42 10.40 -13.21 3.28
C LEU A 42 8.89 -13.06 3.56
N ALA A 43 8.50 -12.85 4.81
CA ALA A 43 7.11 -12.65 5.19
C ALA A 43 6.51 -11.38 4.56
N ILE A 44 7.28 -10.30 4.53
CA ILE A 44 6.87 -9.03 3.90
C ILE A 44 6.78 -9.22 2.38
N ALA A 45 7.80 -9.80 1.74
CA ALA A 45 7.84 -9.99 0.31
C ALA A 45 6.70 -10.90 -0.19
N LEU A 46 6.40 -11.98 0.53
CA LEU A 46 5.30 -12.89 0.20
C LEU A 46 3.91 -12.26 0.38
N ARG A 47 3.79 -11.24 1.24
CA ARG A 47 2.54 -10.53 1.49
C ARG A 47 2.51 -9.12 0.91
N PHE A 48 3.46 -8.81 0.04
CA PHE A 48 3.56 -7.50 -0.57
C PHE A 48 2.52 -7.39 -1.69
N ASP A 49 1.28 -7.10 -1.30
CA ASP A 49 0.17 -6.79 -2.19
C ASP A 49 -0.08 -5.29 -2.11
N ILE A 50 0.33 -4.55 -3.14
CA ILE A 50 0.02 -3.12 -3.24
C ILE A 50 -1.45 -3.02 -3.65
N ARG A 51 -2.35 -2.93 -2.67
CA ARG A 51 -3.75 -2.59 -2.88
C ARG A 51 -3.86 -1.11 -3.23
N SER A 52 -3.77 -0.79 -4.53
CA SER A 52 -3.95 0.57 -5.04
C SER A 52 -5.43 0.96 -5.20
N ASP A 53 -6.34 0.28 -4.52
CA ASP A 53 -7.76 0.54 -4.64
C ASP A 53 -8.17 1.66 -3.68
N MET A 54 -8.60 2.80 -4.23
CA MET A 54 -8.93 3.99 -3.42
C MET A 54 -10.05 3.73 -2.41
N LYS A 55 -10.85 2.66 -2.63
CA LYS A 55 -11.90 2.23 -1.69
C LYS A 55 -11.36 1.70 -0.37
N ASP A 56 -10.15 1.12 -0.35
CA ASP A 56 -9.53 0.56 0.86
C ASP A 56 -8.93 1.65 1.76
N LEU A 57 -8.79 2.87 1.25
CA LEU A 57 -8.31 4.05 2.00
C LEU A 57 -9.45 4.81 2.70
N MET A 58 -10.72 4.46 2.42
CA MET A 58 -11.88 5.09 3.02
C MET A 58 -12.51 4.20 4.10
N PRO A 59 -13.09 4.78 5.17
CA PRO A 59 -13.80 3.98 6.15
C PRO A 59 -14.95 3.22 5.49
N PRO A 60 -15.10 1.91 5.76
CA PRO A 60 -16.01 1.02 5.04
C PRO A 60 -17.49 1.40 5.20
N ASP A 61 -17.80 2.22 6.21
CA ASP A 61 -19.17 2.64 6.50
C ASP A 61 -19.59 3.94 5.80
N SER A 62 -18.67 4.60 5.08
CA SER A 62 -18.97 5.85 4.40
C SER A 62 -19.97 5.66 3.26
N GLN A 63 -20.88 6.62 3.10
CA GLN A 63 -21.88 6.64 2.03
C GLN A 63 -21.22 6.58 0.64
N VAL A 64 -20.05 7.23 0.49
CA VAL A 64 -19.26 7.26 -0.75
C VAL A 64 -18.83 5.86 -1.19
N VAL A 65 -18.40 4.99 -0.27
CA VAL A 65 -18.01 3.61 -0.59
C VAL A 65 -19.24 2.81 -1.03
N LYS A 66 -20.39 2.97 -0.36
CA LYS A 66 -21.65 2.30 -0.69
C LYS A 66 -22.15 2.68 -2.09
N ASP A 67 -22.08 3.96 -2.43
CA ASP A 67 -22.46 4.46 -3.75
C ASP A 67 -21.51 3.95 -4.85
N MET A 68 -20.20 3.86 -4.56
CA MET A 68 -19.21 3.31 -5.49
C MET A 68 -19.47 1.82 -5.81
N TYR A 69 -19.82 1.02 -4.81
CA TYR A 69 -20.23 -0.38 -5.01
C TYR A 69 -21.54 -0.48 -5.81
N ALA A 70 -22.53 0.37 -5.53
CA ALA A 70 -23.79 0.37 -6.27
C ALA A 70 -23.61 0.74 -7.76
N ILE A 71 -22.69 1.66 -8.07
CA ILE A 71 -22.32 2.01 -9.45
C ILE A 71 -21.56 0.84 -10.10
N SER A 72 -20.63 0.21 -9.37
CA SER A 72 -19.88 -0.96 -9.84
C SER A 72 -20.79 -2.12 -10.23
N ASP A 73 -21.75 -2.47 -9.36
CA ASP A 73 -22.68 -3.58 -9.57
C ASP A 73 -23.60 -3.35 -10.79
N ARG A 74 -23.96 -2.09 -11.07
CA ARG A 74 -24.80 -1.75 -12.22
C ARG A 74 -24.02 -1.68 -13.54
N MET A 75 -22.77 -1.25 -13.50
CA MET A 75 -21.93 -1.11 -14.69
C MET A 75 -21.20 -2.41 -15.06
N GLY A 76 -21.12 -3.39 -14.15
CA GLY A 76 -20.40 -4.66 -14.35
C GLY A 76 -18.87 -4.53 -14.38
N SER A 77 -18.35 -3.37 -14.80
CA SER A 77 -16.95 -2.97 -14.69
C SER A 77 -16.82 -1.44 -14.66
N ILE A 78 -16.18 -0.90 -13.63
CA ILE A 78 -15.79 0.53 -13.52
C ILE A 78 -14.34 0.76 -13.96
N THR A 79 -13.55 -0.30 -14.11
CA THR A 79 -12.15 -0.23 -14.51
C THR A 79 -12.04 -0.13 -16.03
N THR A 80 -11.96 1.10 -16.53
CA THR A 80 -11.68 1.36 -17.95
C THR A 80 -10.19 1.61 -18.13
N LEU A 81 -9.49 0.70 -18.82
CA LEU A 81 -8.13 0.94 -19.29
C LEU A 81 -8.18 1.83 -20.54
N LYS A 82 -7.82 3.11 -20.41
CA LYS A 82 -7.73 4.04 -21.54
C LYS A 82 -6.30 4.09 -22.05
N ILE A 83 -6.09 3.70 -23.30
CA ILE A 83 -4.80 3.77 -23.99
C ILE A 83 -4.80 5.05 -24.84
N TYR A 84 -3.90 5.97 -24.54
CA TYR A 84 -3.74 7.21 -25.30
C TYR A 84 -2.60 7.04 -26.31
N LEU A 85 -2.94 7.04 -27.60
CA LEU A 85 -1.99 6.95 -28.70
C LEU A 85 -1.74 8.35 -29.25
N LYS A 86 -0.49 8.81 -29.22
CA LYS A 86 -0.08 10.07 -29.86
C LYS A 86 0.74 9.73 -31.11
N THR A 87 0.12 9.80 -32.27
CA THR A 87 0.79 9.69 -33.56
C THR A 87 0.68 11.01 -34.34
N PRO A 88 1.69 11.35 -35.17
CA PRO A 88 1.69 12.59 -35.94
C PRO A 88 0.49 12.68 -36.92
N GLU A 89 0.04 11.55 -37.46
CA GLU A 89 -1.11 11.44 -38.36
C GLU A 89 -2.45 11.81 -37.67
N LEU A 90 -2.66 11.40 -36.41
CA LEU A 90 -3.88 11.77 -35.67
C LEU A 90 -3.92 13.25 -35.26
N LYS A 91 -2.75 13.90 -35.16
CA LYS A 91 -2.70 15.33 -34.87
C LYS A 91 -3.18 16.16 -36.06
N ALA A 92 -2.82 15.75 -37.28
CA ALA A 92 -3.30 16.39 -38.51
C ALA A 92 -4.82 16.20 -38.71
N LEU A 93 -5.36 15.03 -38.37
CA LEU A 93 -6.81 14.77 -38.39
C LEU A 93 -7.57 15.56 -37.32
N SER A 94 -7.05 15.65 -36.09
CA SER A 94 -7.66 16.46 -35.03
C SER A 94 -7.67 17.95 -35.33
N GLU A 95 -6.67 18.45 -36.07
CA GLU A 95 -6.61 19.86 -36.48
C GLU A 95 -7.55 20.11 -37.66
N ALA A 96 -7.66 19.18 -38.62
CA ALA A 96 -8.63 19.23 -39.72
C ALA A 96 -10.10 19.12 -39.25
N ASP A 97 -10.39 18.25 -38.27
CA ASP A 97 -11.73 18.07 -37.71
C ASP A 97 -12.19 19.28 -36.88
N ARG A 98 -11.25 20.01 -36.25
CA ARG A 98 -11.55 21.29 -35.56
C ARG A 98 -11.84 22.45 -36.51
N GLU A 99 -11.38 22.37 -37.76
CA GLU A 99 -11.67 23.35 -38.81
C GLU A 99 -12.92 23.00 -39.63
N SER A 100 -13.46 21.78 -39.52
CA SER A 100 -14.70 21.39 -40.20
C SER A 100 -15.90 22.15 -39.60
N GLU A 101 -16.61 22.91 -40.44
CA GLU A 101 -17.80 23.73 -40.10
C GLU A 101 -18.88 22.96 -39.32
N ALA A 102 -18.88 21.62 -39.40
CA ALA A 102 -19.77 20.74 -38.66
C ALA A 102 -19.61 20.84 -37.12
N TYR A 103 -18.43 21.20 -36.59
CA TYR A 103 -18.25 21.33 -35.14
C TYR A 103 -18.73 22.68 -34.58
N ARG A 104 -18.79 23.73 -35.43
CA ARG A 104 -19.33 25.04 -35.03
C ARG A 104 -20.85 25.01 -34.85
N SER A 105 -21.57 24.23 -35.66
CA SER A 105 -23.04 24.13 -35.58
C SER A 105 -23.56 23.40 -34.34
N CYS A 106 -22.72 22.66 -33.60
CA CYS A 106 -23.14 21.93 -32.40
C CYS A 106 -22.91 22.71 -31.10
N ILE A 107 -22.34 23.92 -31.16
CA ILE A 107 -22.02 24.75 -29.98
C ILE A 107 -22.85 26.06 -29.94
N GLU A 108 -23.64 26.36 -30.98
CA GLU A 108 -24.70 27.39 -30.93
C GLU A 108 -26.06 26.82 -30.54
#